data_AF-A0A662ZGA7-F1
#
_entry.id   AF-A0A662ZGA7-F1
#
_cell.length_a   1.000
_cell.length_b   1.000
_cell.length_c   1.000
_cell.angle_alpha   90.00
_cell.angle_beta   90.00
_cell.angle_gamma   90.00
#
_symmetry.space_group_name_H-M   'P 1'
#
loop_
_entity.id
_entity.type
_entity.pdbx_description
1 polymer ?
#
loop_
_entity_poly.entity_id
_entity_poly.type
_entity_poly.pdbx_seq_one_letter_code
_entity_poly.pdbx_strand_id
1 'polypeptide(L)'
;MNSKDNYETFSASQIEMTLTLALDKPQRFAGCYYARMNPVLYRMSTLVPLPCCKIDPSVKDAMSIFLKNSFNDVEEYYSEYEKELDDKYSEKGLPKDGYTSLKFTNEKEFTLLVDNPYALRLARLIVRYDNLLKKLDFYWLSGFMGDAERLTQTILLNNKIKTFRHSIGHINKALCTKKYKSLGFGGEDELTRDEIVAALHENSDYPDTEFKASAA
;
A
#
# COMPACT_ATOMS: atom_id res chain seq x y z
N MET A 1 16.13 -26.82 -27.22
CA MET A 1 17.09 -26.68 -26.09
C MET A 1 16.39 -25.86 -25.01
N ASN A 2 16.06 -26.51 -23.88
CA ASN A 2 15.49 -25.86 -22.69
C ASN A 2 16.66 -25.38 -21.82
N SER A 3 17.05 -24.11 -21.89
CA SER A 3 17.82 -23.51 -20.79
C SER A 3 16.82 -23.10 -19.72
N LYS A 4 16.62 -23.98 -18.73
CA LYS A 4 16.14 -23.54 -17.42
C LYS A 4 17.21 -22.58 -16.90
N ASP A 5 16.93 -21.29 -16.95
CA ASP A 5 17.70 -20.30 -16.22
C ASP A 5 17.52 -20.63 -14.73
N ASN A 6 18.38 -21.50 -14.21
CA ASN A 6 18.50 -21.79 -12.78
C ASN A 6 19.15 -20.56 -12.15
N TYR A 7 18.33 -19.56 -11.81
CA TYR A 7 18.77 -18.50 -10.92
C TYR A 7 19.10 -19.16 -9.57
N GLU A 8 20.37 -19.14 -9.16
CA GLU A 8 20.74 -19.41 -7.77
C GLU A 8 19.94 -18.45 -6.90
N THR A 9 19.04 -19.00 -6.09
CA THR A 9 18.29 -18.24 -5.11
C THR A 9 19.28 -17.91 -3.99
N PHE A 10 19.83 -16.70 -4.01
CA PHE A 10 20.61 -16.21 -2.90
C PHE A 10 19.71 -16.18 -1.65
N SER A 11 20.16 -16.82 -0.57
CA SER A 11 19.53 -16.73 0.74
C SER A 11 19.37 -15.26 1.12
N ALA A 12 18.15 -14.73 1.06
CA ALA A 12 17.85 -13.38 1.51
C ALA A 12 17.55 -13.42 3.01
N SER A 13 18.26 -12.61 3.80
CA SER A 13 17.93 -12.40 5.20
C SER A 13 16.53 -11.81 5.33
N GLN A 14 15.78 -12.27 6.33
CA GLN A 14 14.43 -11.81 6.61
C GLN A 14 14.34 -11.26 8.04
N ILE A 15 13.56 -10.20 8.21
CA ILE A 15 13.17 -9.66 9.51
C ILE A 15 11.74 -10.12 9.77
N GLU A 16 11.51 -10.78 10.89
CA GLU A 16 10.16 -11.03 11.38
C GLU A 16 9.65 -9.77 12.09
N MET A 17 8.49 -9.26 11.66
CA MET A 17 7.87 -8.06 12.22
C MET A 17 6.43 -8.37 12.62
N THR A 18 6.12 -8.25 13.91
CA THR A 18 4.76 -8.38 14.42
C THR A 18 4.05 -7.02 14.44
N LEU A 19 2.88 -6.95 13.82
CA LEU A 19 1.99 -5.79 13.84
C LEU A 19 0.73 -6.11 14.64
N THR A 20 0.33 -5.25 15.56
CA THR A 20 -0.98 -5.32 16.21
C THR A 20 -1.89 -4.26 15.60
N LEU A 21 -2.94 -4.70 14.89
CA LEU A 21 -3.85 -3.81 14.15
C LEU A 21 -5.25 -3.90 14.75
N ALA A 22 -5.86 -2.75 14.99
CA ALA A 22 -7.13 -2.72 15.72
C ALA A 22 -8.35 -2.69 14.81
N LEU A 23 -8.24 -2.06 13.64
CA LEU A 23 -9.38 -1.80 12.78
C LEU A 23 -9.43 -2.76 11.59
N ASP A 24 -10.64 -3.21 11.23
CA ASP A 24 -10.88 -4.22 10.19
C ASP A 24 -10.21 -3.92 8.85
N LYS A 25 -10.12 -2.64 8.48
CA LYS A 25 -9.60 -2.24 7.15
C LYS A 25 -8.08 -2.41 7.07
N PRO A 26 -7.28 -1.87 8.02
CA PRO A 26 -5.86 -2.24 8.16
C PRO A 26 -5.64 -3.75 8.29
N GLN A 27 -6.46 -4.45 9.08
CA GLN A 27 -6.36 -5.91 9.24
C GLN A 27 -6.55 -6.65 7.91
N ARG A 28 -7.57 -6.30 7.13
CA ARG A 28 -7.78 -6.84 5.78
C ARG A 28 -6.61 -6.50 4.86
N PHE A 29 -6.03 -5.31 5.02
CA PHE A 29 -4.89 -4.91 4.20
C PHE A 29 -3.65 -5.75 4.50
N ALA A 30 -3.33 -5.94 5.78
CA ALA A 30 -2.26 -6.83 6.22
C ALA A 30 -2.51 -8.29 5.79
N GLY A 31 -3.70 -8.82 6.08
CA GLY A 31 -4.02 -10.22 5.81
C GLY A 31 -4.13 -10.58 4.33
N CYS A 32 -4.73 -9.71 3.51
CA CYS A 32 -5.02 -10.05 2.10
C CYS A 32 -4.04 -9.43 1.10
N TYR A 33 -3.59 -8.20 1.34
CA TYR A 33 -2.84 -7.45 0.32
C TYR A 33 -1.34 -7.50 0.53
N TYR A 34 -0.85 -7.54 1.77
CA TYR A 34 0.59 -7.65 2.03
C TYR A 34 1.22 -8.85 1.31
N ALA A 35 0.63 -10.05 1.47
CA ALA A 35 1.16 -11.28 0.86
C ALA A 35 1.15 -11.25 -0.68
N ARG A 36 0.23 -10.48 -1.29
CA ARG A 36 0.14 -10.31 -2.75
C ARG A 36 1.10 -9.25 -3.28
N MET A 37 1.35 -8.21 -2.48
CA MET A 37 2.19 -7.08 -2.86
C MET A 37 3.67 -7.39 -2.61
N ASN A 38 4.01 -8.12 -1.53
CA ASN A 38 5.40 -8.38 -1.16
C ASN A 38 6.23 -9.03 -2.29
N PRO A 39 5.75 -10.06 -3.01
CA PRO A 39 6.52 -10.64 -4.11
C PRO A 39 6.84 -9.65 -5.24
N VAL A 40 5.95 -8.69 -5.49
CA VAL A 40 6.14 -7.64 -6.49
C VAL A 40 7.20 -6.66 -6.01
N LEU A 41 7.10 -6.23 -4.75
CA LEU A 41 8.05 -5.33 -4.10
C LEU A 41 9.45 -5.95 -4.00
N TYR A 42 9.51 -7.25 -3.70
CA TYR A 42 10.75 -8.02 -3.71
C TYR A 42 11.37 -8.04 -5.11
N ARG A 43 10.61 -8.37 -6.16
CA ARG A 43 11.09 -8.34 -7.55
C ARG A 43 11.64 -6.97 -7.93
N MET A 44 10.92 -5.90 -7.58
CA MET A 44 11.32 -4.53 -7.89
C MET A 44 12.60 -4.09 -7.16
N SER A 45 12.81 -4.56 -5.94
CA SER A 45 13.99 -4.19 -5.13
C SER A 45 15.23 -5.06 -5.39
N THR A 46 15.03 -6.32 -5.80
CA THR A 46 16.13 -7.29 -5.86
C THR A 46 16.42 -7.81 -7.26
N LEU A 47 15.40 -8.07 -8.09
CA LEU A 47 15.57 -8.76 -9.37
C LEU A 47 15.63 -7.78 -10.55
N VAL A 48 14.68 -6.84 -10.62
CA VAL A 48 14.60 -5.85 -11.69
C VAL A 48 15.88 -5.01 -11.82
N PRO A 49 16.52 -4.56 -10.71
CA PRO A 49 17.75 -3.77 -10.80
C PRO A 49 18.96 -4.55 -11.33
N LEU A 50 18.94 -5.89 -11.34
CA LEU A 50 20.10 -6.68 -11.73
C LEU A 50 20.44 -6.46 -13.22
N PRO A 51 21.74 -6.37 -13.58
CA PRO A 51 22.17 -6.28 -14.97
C PRO A 51 21.69 -7.47 -15.82
N CYS A 52 21.59 -8.66 -15.22
CA CYS A 52 21.15 -9.88 -15.90
C CYS A 52 19.63 -9.93 -16.16
N CYS A 53 18.85 -9.05 -15.55
CA CYS A 53 17.42 -8.96 -15.82
C CYS A 53 17.20 -8.35 -17.22
N LYS A 54 16.67 -9.16 -18.15
CA LYS A 54 16.39 -8.82 -19.57
C LYS A 54 15.19 -7.87 -19.73
N ILE A 55 15.17 -6.80 -18.96
CA ILE A 55 14.24 -5.67 -19.07
C ILE A 55 15.09 -4.47 -19.51
N ASP A 56 14.55 -3.68 -20.43
CA ASP A 56 15.21 -2.48 -20.92
C ASP A 56 15.52 -1.50 -19.76
N PRO A 57 16.72 -0.88 -19.69
CA PRO A 57 17.05 0.08 -18.64
C PRO A 57 16.02 1.19 -18.44
N SER A 58 15.49 1.77 -19.52
CA SER A 58 14.47 2.83 -19.44
C SER A 58 13.18 2.35 -18.75
N VAL A 59 12.78 1.09 -19.02
CA VAL A 59 11.63 0.46 -18.36
C VAL A 59 11.91 0.23 -16.88
N LYS A 60 13.13 -0.21 -16.52
CA LYS A 60 13.53 -0.40 -15.11
C LYS A 60 13.41 0.92 -14.34
N ASP A 61 13.93 2.00 -14.92
CA ASP A 61 13.92 3.33 -14.32
C ASP A 61 12.49 3.86 -14.18
N ALA A 62 11.68 3.78 -15.24
CA ALA A 62 10.28 4.19 -15.21
C ALA A 62 9.47 3.43 -14.14
N MET A 63 9.64 2.11 -14.03
CA MET A 63 8.96 1.30 -13.01
C MET A 63 9.42 1.64 -11.58
N SER A 64 10.72 1.91 -11.40
CA SER A 64 11.29 2.32 -10.12
C SER A 64 10.77 3.69 -9.67
N ILE A 65 10.74 4.67 -10.59
CA ILE A 65 10.18 6.01 -10.35
C ILE A 65 8.69 5.90 -10.01
N PHE A 66 7.92 5.15 -10.80
CA PHE A 66 6.50 4.95 -10.56
C PHE A 66 6.22 4.31 -9.19
N LEU A 67 6.99 3.29 -8.81
CA LEU A 67 6.89 2.65 -7.49
C LEU A 67 7.20 3.65 -6.36
N LYS A 68 8.30 4.39 -6.48
CA LYS A 68 8.73 5.39 -5.49
C LYS A 68 7.67 6.47 -5.33
N ASN A 69 7.18 7.03 -6.44
CA ASN A 69 6.15 8.07 -6.43
C ASN A 69 4.83 7.55 -5.87
N SER A 70 4.48 6.28 -6.11
CA SER A 70 3.28 5.67 -5.54
C SER A 70 3.33 5.57 -4.02
N PHE A 71 4.49 5.25 -3.44
CA PHE A 71 4.66 5.30 -1.99
C PHE A 71 4.68 6.74 -1.46
N ASN A 72 5.43 7.64 -2.11
CA ASN A 72 5.52 9.04 -1.68
C ASN A 72 4.13 9.68 -1.64
N ASP A 73 3.31 9.47 -2.66
CA ASP A 73 1.97 10.04 -2.76
C ASP A 73 1.04 9.62 -1.60
N VAL A 74 1.10 8.36 -1.14
CA VAL A 74 0.28 7.93 0.00
C VAL A 74 0.88 8.39 1.34
N GLU A 75 2.21 8.45 1.45
CA GLU A 75 2.88 8.89 2.67
C GLU A 75 2.77 10.41 2.89
N GLU A 76 2.89 11.20 1.83
CA GLU A 76 2.69 12.66 1.84
C GLU A 76 1.25 12.97 2.18
N TYR A 77 0.29 12.33 1.49
CA TYR A 77 -1.13 12.47 1.81
C TYR A 77 -1.44 12.14 3.27
N TYR A 78 -0.91 11.04 3.81
CA TYR A 78 -1.10 10.71 5.22
C TYR A 78 -0.44 11.72 6.17
N SER A 79 0.66 12.36 5.76
CA SER A 79 1.34 13.38 6.58
C SER A 79 0.58 14.70 6.60
N GLU A 80 0.12 15.14 5.44
CA GLU A 80 -0.72 16.33 5.32
C GLU A 80 -2.03 16.13 6.09
N TYR A 81 -2.68 14.98 5.87
CA TYR A 81 -3.91 14.61 6.55
C TYR A 81 -3.77 14.55 8.07
N GLU A 82 -2.70 13.93 8.57
CA GLU A 82 -2.40 13.87 9.99
C GLU A 82 -2.21 15.26 10.59
N LYS A 83 -1.48 16.12 9.88
CA LYS A 83 -1.26 17.50 10.28
C LYS A 83 -2.56 18.30 10.32
N GLU A 84 -3.40 18.19 9.29
CA GLU A 84 -4.70 18.86 9.24
C GLU A 84 -5.61 18.45 10.40
N LEU A 85 -5.64 17.16 10.74
CA LEU A 85 -6.35 16.67 11.90
C LEU A 85 -5.76 17.22 13.20
N ASP A 86 -4.45 17.09 13.39
CA ASP A 86 -3.80 17.55 14.61
C ASP A 86 -3.98 19.06 14.82
N ASP A 87 -3.88 19.88 13.76
CA ASP A 87 -4.11 21.32 13.82
C ASP A 87 -5.57 21.61 14.19
N LYS A 88 -6.55 21.00 13.49
CA LYS A 88 -7.99 21.19 13.74
C LYS A 88 -8.44 20.79 15.16
N TYR A 89 -7.86 19.74 15.74
CA TYR A 89 -8.28 19.19 17.03
C TYR A 89 -7.40 19.61 18.21
N SER A 90 -6.18 20.10 17.96
CA SER A 90 -5.36 20.74 19.00
C SER A 90 -5.97 22.05 19.48
N GLU A 91 -6.57 22.84 18.58
CA GLU A 91 -7.35 24.05 18.94
C GLU A 91 -8.54 23.74 19.86
N LYS A 92 -9.01 22.49 19.86
CA LYS A 92 -10.09 21.99 20.72
C LYS A 92 -9.58 21.39 22.04
N GLY A 93 -8.28 21.46 22.31
CA GLY A 93 -7.64 20.97 23.54
C GLY A 93 -7.48 19.45 23.61
N LEU A 94 -7.61 18.74 22.49
CA LEU A 94 -7.43 17.29 22.46
C LEU A 94 -5.96 16.90 22.30
N PRO A 95 -5.47 15.87 23.02
CA PRO A 95 -4.11 15.38 22.86
C PRO A 95 -3.94 14.65 21.53
N LYS A 96 -2.82 14.92 20.84
CA LYS A 96 -2.47 14.29 19.54
C LYS A 96 -2.45 12.76 19.60
N ASP A 97 -1.97 12.21 20.73
CA ASP A 97 -1.85 10.77 20.94
C ASP A 97 -3.02 10.18 21.75
N GLY A 98 -4.13 10.91 21.91
CA GLY A 98 -5.30 10.44 22.64
C GLY A 98 -5.92 9.15 22.08
N TYR A 99 -5.71 8.89 20.80
CA TYR A 99 -6.14 7.66 20.13
C TYR A 99 -5.55 6.37 20.73
N THR A 100 -4.42 6.45 21.43
CA THR A 100 -3.79 5.31 22.11
C THR A 100 -4.60 4.80 23.31
N SER A 101 -5.51 5.61 23.84
CA SER A 101 -6.41 5.23 24.94
C SER A 101 -7.63 4.42 24.50
N LEU A 102 -7.90 4.37 23.19
CA LEU A 102 -9.03 3.64 22.65
C LEU A 102 -8.82 2.13 22.82
N LYS A 103 -9.90 1.44 23.21
CA LYS A 103 -9.95 -0.03 23.25
C LYS A 103 -10.79 -0.53 22.09
N PHE A 104 -10.25 -1.49 21.35
CA PHE A 104 -10.94 -2.11 20.22
C PHE A 104 -11.28 -3.55 20.55
N THR A 105 -12.46 -3.99 20.10
CA THR A 105 -12.99 -5.32 20.43
C THR A 105 -12.29 -6.45 19.68
N ASN A 106 -11.64 -6.15 18.56
CA ASN A 106 -11.14 -7.13 17.59
C ASN A 106 -9.67 -6.91 17.22
N GLU A 107 -8.81 -6.45 18.13
CA GLU A 107 -7.38 -6.33 17.83
C GLU A 107 -6.77 -7.67 17.41
N LYS A 108 -5.94 -7.65 16.37
CA LYS A 108 -5.29 -8.85 15.82
C LYS A 108 -3.82 -8.61 15.59
N GLU A 109 -3.04 -9.63 15.89
CA GLU A 109 -1.61 -9.68 15.59
C GLU A 109 -1.37 -10.30 14.20
N PHE A 110 -0.44 -9.71 13.46
CA PHE A 110 0.02 -10.18 12.15
C PHE A 110 1.53 -10.27 12.18
N THR A 111 2.06 -11.47 11.99
CA THR A 111 3.49 -11.68 11.80
C THR A 111 3.81 -11.59 10.32
N LEU A 112 4.58 -10.57 9.94
CA LEU A 112 5.01 -10.33 8.56
C LEU A 112 6.49 -10.64 8.41
N LEU A 113 6.84 -11.32 7.32
CA LEU A 113 8.23 -11.54 6.93
C LEU A 113 8.68 -10.42 5.99
N VAL A 114 9.62 -9.62 6.45
CA VAL A 114 10.20 -8.49 5.73
C VAL A 114 11.53 -8.93 5.11
N ASP A 115 11.53 -9.12 3.80
CA ASP A 115 12.67 -9.60 3.01
C ASP A 115 13.24 -8.53 2.05
N ASN A 116 12.65 -7.33 2.05
CA ASN A 116 13.12 -6.20 1.26
C ASN A 116 12.71 -4.83 1.87
N PRO A 117 13.38 -3.72 1.51
CA PRO A 117 13.08 -2.39 2.07
C PRO A 117 11.65 -1.90 1.79
N TYR A 118 11.08 -2.23 0.63
CA TYR A 118 9.70 -1.83 0.31
C TYR A 118 8.67 -2.61 1.12
N ALA A 119 8.97 -3.86 1.51
CA ALA A 119 8.12 -4.64 2.43
C ALA A 119 8.05 -3.99 3.82
N LEU A 120 9.19 -3.49 4.33
CA LEU A 120 9.24 -2.74 5.59
C LEU A 120 8.44 -1.44 5.49
N ARG A 121 8.62 -0.72 4.38
CA ARG A 121 7.88 0.53 4.10
C ARG A 121 6.38 0.27 4.04
N LEU A 122 5.96 -0.82 3.39
CA LEU A 122 4.56 -1.24 3.33
C LEU A 122 4.00 -1.59 4.73
N ALA A 123 4.75 -2.35 5.53
CA ALA A 123 4.32 -2.69 6.90
C ALA A 123 4.10 -1.42 7.75
N ARG A 124 5.03 -0.46 7.68
CA ARG A 124 4.90 0.83 8.37
C ARG A 124 3.72 1.66 7.86
N LEU A 125 3.46 1.63 6.54
CA LEU A 125 2.31 2.31 5.94
C LEU A 125 0.98 1.73 6.48
N ILE A 126 0.89 0.41 6.65
CA ILE A 126 -0.30 -0.25 7.22
C ILE A 126 -0.53 0.19 8.67
N VAL A 127 0.52 0.24 9.48
CA VAL A 127 0.43 0.73 10.87
C VAL A 127 -0.02 2.18 10.90
N ARG A 128 0.53 3.04 10.03
CA ARG A 128 0.13 4.44 9.95
C ARG A 128 -1.33 4.61 9.54
N TYR A 129 -1.81 3.79 8.61
CA TYR A 129 -3.21 3.75 8.21
C TYR A 129 -4.13 3.33 9.37
N ASP A 130 -3.74 2.35 10.18
CA ASP A 130 -4.46 1.98 11.40
C ASP A 130 -4.53 3.15 12.39
N ASN A 131 -3.39 3.80 12.67
CA ASN A 131 -3.33 4.94 13.58
C ASN A 131 -4.20 6.13 13.12
N LEU A 132 -4.20 6.46 11.83
CA LEU A 132 -5.04 7.53 11.30
C LEU A 132 -6.53 7.26 11.50
N LEU A 133 -6.98 6.03 11.27
CA LEU A 133 -8.37 5.66 11.52
C LEU A 133 -8.70 5.67 13.02
N LYS A 134 -7.77 5.25 13.89
CA LYS A 134 -7.92 5.39 15.35
C LYS A 134 -8.04 6.85 15.78
N LYS A 135 -7.28 7.76 15.16
CA LYS A 135 -7.41 9.21 15.39
C LYS A 135 -8.82 9.71 15.04
N LEU A 136 -9.38 9.28 13.90
CA LEU A 136 -10.77 9.61 13.55
C LEU A 136 -11.76 9.10 14.59
N ASP A 137 -11.63 7.85 15.02
CA ASP A 137 -12.49 7.28 16.05
C ASP A 137 -12.35 7.99 17.39
N PHE A 138 -11.14 8.45 17.74
CA PHE A 138 -10.91 9.22 18.96
C PHE A 138 -11.62 10.57 18.93
N TYR A 139 -11.48 11.31 17.83
CA TYR A 139 -12.15 12.61 17.67
C TYR A 139 -13.67 12.48 17.61
N TRP A 140 -14.17 11.40 17.01
CA TRP A 140 -15.58 11.05 16.97
C TRP A 140 -16.14 10.71 18.36
N LEU A 141 -15.49 9.79 19.08
CA LEU A 141 -15.90 9.39 20.44
C LEU A 141 -15.77 10.53 21.46
N SER A 142 -14.88 11.48 21.22
CA SER A 142 -14.74 12.70 22.02
C SER A 142 -15.82 13.75 21.71
N GLY A 143 -16.70 13.51 20.74
CA GLY A 143 -17.80 14.41 20.36
C GLY A 143 -17.40 15.61 19.49
N PHE A 144 -16.17 15.65 18.99
CA PHE A 144 -15.65 16.79 18.22
C PHE A 144 -15.71 16.60 16.69
N MET A 145 -16.01 15.38 16.24
CA MET A 145 -16.22 14.99 14.85
C MET A 145 -17.61 14.33 14.72
N GLY A 146 -18.41 14.76 13.75
CA GLY A 146 -19.73 14.16 13.51
C GLY A 146 -19.65 12.83 12.73
N ASP A 147 -20.72 12.04 12.78
CA ASP A 147 -20.80 10.71 12.12
C ASP A 147 -20.49 10.78 10.62
N ALA A 148 -21.12 11.74 9.92
CA ALA A 148 -20.95 11.92 8.49
C ALA A 148 -19.51 12.34 8.13
N GLU A 149 -18.91 13.20 8.94
CA GLU A 149 -17.51 13.60 8.78
C GLU A 149 -16.59 12.39 8.98
N ARG A 150 -16.72 11.66 10.10
CA ARG A 150 -15.92 10.47 10.40
C ARG A 150 -15.98 9.43 9.28
N LEU A 151 -17.18 9.18 8.75
CA LEU A 151 -17.37 8.25 7.63
C LEU A 151 -16.70 8.76 6.34
N THR A 152 -16.90 10.03 5.99
CA THR A 152 -16.31 10.65 4.79
C THR A 152 -14.78 10.58 4.84
N GLN A 153 -14.21 10.98 5.97
CA GLN A 153 -12.78 10.95 6.24
C GLN A 153 -12.20 9.53 6.13
N THR A 154 -12.90 8.56 6.69
CA THR A 154 -12.55 7.15 6.56
C THR A 154 -12.56 6.67 5.10
N ILE A 155 -13.53 7.12 4.27
CA ILE A 155 -13.61 6.77 2.85
C ILE A 155 -12.43 7.35 2.07
N LEU A 156 -12.02 8.58 2.38
CA LEU A 156 -10.88 9.22 1.72
C LEU A 156 -9.56 8.47 1.98
N LEU A 157 -9.28 8.13 3.24
CA LEU A 157 -8.10 7.33 3.62
C LEU A 157 -8.10 5.95 2.93
N ASN A 158 -9.28 5.31 2.87
CA ASN A 158 -9.47 4.04 2.18
C ASN A 158 -9.17 4.14 0.69
N ASN A 159 -9.68 5.18 0.03
CA ASN A 159 -9.50 5.34 -1.41
C ASN A 159 -8.01 5.57 -1.72
N LYS A 160 -7.30 6.34 -0.90
CA LYS A 160 -5.85 6.55 -1.09
C LYS A 160 -5.05 5.24 -1.03
N ILE A 161 -5.25 4.41 0.00
CA ILE A 161 -4.52 3.14 0.11
C ILE A 161 -4.96 2.13 -0.94
N LYS A 162 -6.22 2.17 -1.38
CA LYS A 162 -6.70 1.39 -2.53
C LYS A 162 -5.97 1.81 -3.80
N THR A 163 -5.87 3.10 -4.11
CA THR A 163 -5.15 3.57 -5.31
C THR A 163 -3.69 3.09 -5.28
N PHE A 164 -3.01 3.22 -4.14
CA PHE A 164 -1.66 2.68 -3.96
C PHE A 164 -1.58 1.17 -4.26
N ARG A 165 -2.53 0.36 -3.74
CA ARG A 165 -2.62 -1.07 -4.07
C ARG A 165 -2.74 -1.31 -5.57
N HIS A 166 -3.54 -0.51 -6.27
CA HIS A 166 -3.73 -0.64 -7.73
C HIS A 166 -2.44 -0.30 -8.48
N SER A 167 -1.68 0.71 -8.05
CA SER A 167 -0.36 1.02 -8.60
C SER A 167 0.59 -0.19 -8.50
N ILE A 168 0.63 -0.87 -7.35
CA ILE A 168 1.45 -2.10 -7.21
C ILE A 168 0.91 -3.25 -8.07
N GLY A 169 -0.42 -3.37 -8.20
CA GLY A 169 -1.06 -4.31 -9.12
C GLY A 169 -0.70 -4.06 -10.59
N HIS A 170 -0.56 -2.80 -10.99
CA HIS A 170 -0.16 -2.40 -12.34
C HIS A 170 1.27 -2.80 -12.66
N ILE A 171 2.20 -2.57 -11.73
CA ILE A 171 3.58 -3.09 -11.80
C ILE A 171 3.57 -4.61 -11.98
N ASN A 172 2.78 -5.32 -11.16
CA ASN A 172 2.67 -6.77 -11.26
C ASN A 172 2.17 -7.23 -12.63
N LYS A 173 1.12 -6.56 -13.16
CA LYS A 173 0.59 -6.82 -14.49
C LYS A 173 1.66 -6.63 -15.56
N ALA A 174 2.46 -5.57 -15.49
CA ALA A 174 3.56 -5.33 -16.41
C ALA A 174 4.64 -6.42 -16.32
N LEU A 175 5.06 -6.81 -15.11
CA LEU A 175 6.05 -7.87 -14.89
C LEU A 175 5.57 -9.24 -15.42
N CYS A 176 4.31 -9.59 -15.18
CA CYS A 176 3.75 -10.87 -15.61
C CYS A 176 3.51 -10.94 -17.12
N THR A 177 2.96 -9.88 -17.72
CA THR A 177 2.59 -9.86 -19.14
C THR A 177 3.72 -9.44 -20.07
N LYS A 178 4.79 -8.84 -19.52
CA LYS A 178 5.90 -8.22 -20.28
C LYS A 178 5.45 -7.10 -21.23
N LYS A 179 4.24 -6.58 -21.04
CA LYS A 179 3.64 -5.51 -21.86
C LYS A 179 3.98 -4.13 -21.30
N TYR A 180 5.28 -3.83 -21.13
CA TYR A 180 5.76 -2.64 -20.44
C TYR A 180 5.30 -1.33 -21.09
N LYS A 181 5.61 -1.14 -22.38
CA LYS A 181 5.30 0.09 -23.12
C LYS A 181 3.82 0.42 -23.18
N SER A 182 2.97 -0.57 -23.48
CA SER A 182 1.51 -0.40 -23.51
C SER A 182 0.89 -0.16 -22.12
N LEU A 183 1.66 -0.41 -21.05
CA LEU A 183 1.27 -0.11 -19.67
C LEU A 183 1.95 1.16 -19.15
N GLY A 184 2.59 1.94 -20.03
CA GLY A 184 3.19 3.24 -19.69
C GLY A 184 4.63 3.19 -19.21
N PHE A 185 5.33 2.06 -19.32
CA PHE A 185 6.73 1.95 -18.90
C PHE A 185 7.68 1.92 -20.12
N GLY A 186 8.56 2.92 -20.26
CA GLY A 186 9.67 2.98 -21.23
C GLY A 186 9.27 3.15 -22.70
N GLY A 187 8.36 4.09 -23.01
CA GLY A 187 7.92 4.47 -24.37
C GLY A 187 8.47 5.83 -24.84
N GLU A 188 8.18 6.23 -26.08
CA GLU A 188 8.53 7.57 -26.61
C GLU A 188 7.74 8.69 -25.91
N ASP A 189 6.51 8.39 -25.49
CA ASP A 189 5.73 9.18 -24.55
C ASP A 189 5.83 8.51 -23.17
N GLU A 190 6.76 8.96 -22.32
CA GLU A 190 6.80 8.53 -20.92
C GLU A 190 5.57 9.04 -20.19
N LEU A 191 4.58 8.16 -19.97
CA LEU A 191 3.41 8.49 -19.17
C LEU A 191 3.83 8.76 -17.72
N THR A 192 3.42 9.91 -17.22
CA THR A 192 3.51 10.26 -15.81
C THR A 192 2.69 9.29 -14.96
N ARG A 193 3.01 9.22 -13.67
CA ARG A 193 2.26 8.41 -12.72
C ARG A 193 0.76 8.71 -12.79
N ASP A 194 0.40 9.98 -12.86
CA ASP A 194 -1.00 10.41 -12.76
C ASP A 194 -1.78 10.02 -14.02
N GLU A 195 -1.14 10.02 -15.19
CA GLU A 195 -1.73 9.51 -16.44
C GLU A 195 -1.96 7.99 -16.38
N ILE A 196 -1.01 7.24 -15.82
CA ILE A 196 -1.16 5.79 -15.62
C ILE A 196 -2.27 5.50 -14.61
N VAL A 197 -2.35 6.26 -13.51
CA VAL A 197 -3.39 6.10 -12.49
C VAL A 197 -4.77 6.48 -13.03
N ALA A 198 -4.88 7.56 -13.81
CA ALA A 198 -6.11 7.94 -14.48
C ALA A 198 -6.63 6.82 -15.41
N ALA A 199 -5.73 6.23 -16.22
CA ALA A 199 -6.07 5.11 -17.10
C ALA A 199 -6.51 3.83 -16.36
N LEU A 200 -6.05 3.64 -15.11
CA LEU A 200 -6.47 2.54 -14.24
C LEU A 200 -7.88 2.74 -13.67
N HIS A 201 -8.29 3.98 -13.41
CA HIS A 201 -9.61 4.29 -12.86
C HIS A 201 -10.74 4.13 -13.91
N GLU A 202 -10.46 4.36 -15.19
CA GLU A 202 -11.42 4.14 -16.29
C GLU A 202 -11.67 2.66 -16.61
N ASN A 203 -10.80 1.73 -16.20
CA ASN A 203 -10.86 0.30 -16.54
C ASN A 203 -10.98 -0.62 -15.32
N SER A 204 -11.44 -0.13 -14.16
CA SER A 204 -11.44 -0.89 -12.91
C SER A 204 -12.57 -1.92 -12.79
N ASP A 205 -12.70 -2.82 -13.77
CA ASP A 205 -13.34 -4.13 -13.62
C ASP A 205 -12.35 -5.10 -12.96
N TYR A 206 -12.08 -4.90 -11.67
CA TYR A 206 -11.55 -5.99 -10.85
C TYR A 206 -12.76 -6.64 -10.15
N PRO A 207 -13.04 -7.93 -10.38
CA PRO A 207 -14.05 -8.61 -9.60
C PRO A 207 -13.57 -8.62 -8.15
N ASP A 208 -14.28 -7.89 -7.29
CA ASP A 208 -14.33 -8.20 -5.87
C ASP A 208 -14.80 -9.65 -5.80
N THR A 209 -13.85 -10.57 -5.68
CA THR A 209 -14.19 -11.95 -5.37
C THR A 209 -14.70 -11.93 -3.94
N GLU A 210 -16.01 -11.80 -3.82
CA GLU A 210 -16.75 -12.03 -2.59
C GLU A 210 -16.25 -13.35 -2.01
N PHE A 211 -15.60 -13.25 -0.86
CA PHE A 211 -15.21 -14.41 -0.09
C PHE A 211 -16.51 -15.03 0.44
N LYS A 212 -17.07 -16.01 -0.28
CA LYS A 212 -18.04 -16.92 0.30
C LYS A 212 -17.28 -17.71 1.36
N ALA A 213 -17.47 -17.32 2.62
CA ALA A 213 -17.14 -18.18 3.74
C ALA A 213 -17.93 -19.48 3.56
N SER A 214 -17.24 -20.53 3.13
CA SER A 214 -17.79 -21.88 3.15
C SER A 214 -17.83 -22.31 4.61
N ALA A 215 -19.02 -22.23 5.21
CA ALA A 215 -19.30 -22.93 6.45
C ALA A 215 -19.31 -24.43 6.15
N ALA A 216 -18.41 -25.17 6.81
CA ALA A 216 -18.53 -26.60 7.06
C ALA A 216 -17.94 -26.86 8.45
#